data_AF-A0A268TNF5-F1
#
_entry.id   AF-A0A268TNF5-F1
#
_cell.length_a   1.000
_cell.length_b   1.000
_cell.length_c   1.000
_cell.angle_alpha   90.00
_cell.angle_beta   90.00
_cell.angle_gamma   90.00
#
_symmetry.space_group_name_H-M   'P 1'
#
loop_
_entity.id
_entity.type
_entity.pdbx_description
1 polymer ?
#
loop_
_entity_poly.entity_id
_entity_poly.type
_entity_poly.pdbx_seq_one_letter_code
_entity_poly.pdbx_strand_id
1 'polypeptide(L)'
;MKNQNSLEIALSGFAKNANMGEVDTAKLKETLKATVLKQTGTSNKDAPVISDEEFLVFLTVANKYQLNPFTSEIYAFPSKKGIIPIVGVDGWYSIINRQPTFQGFEFNYSEENITIEGAKICPTWCEAIIYRSDRTAPIKIREYLDEVYRPSTYQGPWQTHTKRMLRHKALIQCGRAAFGFSGLYDEDEGYRIVESQSNETTSSESPKKNFEDLKKSVQALNLNLRLHEDEAIVVGNTFQKDSLLKQLGFSKNYKNEYTTKVLVETKAVEAPKEIATPTLDFENTSSSNIPDIKIPPINNQDEFKDFLASLGLTVDIKTSVDGQTWARLAGNTEGLQAVITQLGFEEKKGMLVANISHLALKTIPL
;
A
#
# COMPACT_ATOMS: atom_id res chain seq x y z
N MET A 1 -17.81 -27.67 23.47
CA MET A 1 -19.28 -27.84 23.57
C MET A 1 -20.09 -26.62 23.13
N LYS A 2 -19.82 -25.38 23.57
CA LYS A 2 -20.62 -24.20 23.15
C LYS A 2 -20.56 -23.90 21.63
N ASN A 3 -19.37 -23.98 21.00
CA ASN A 3 -19.22 -23.70 19.56
C ASN A 3 -19.88 -24.75 18.63
N GLN A 4 -19.95 -26.02 19.04
CA GLN A 4 -20.60 -27.07 18.24
C GLN A 4 -22.09 -26.79 18.06
N ASN A 5 -22.77 -26.32 19.12
CA ASN A 5 -24.19 -25.97 19.06
C ASN A 5 -24.45 -24.76 18.12
N SER A 6 -23.59 -23.74 18.16
CA SER A 6 -23.73 -22.56 17.29
C SER A 6 -23.55 -22.89 15.80
N LEU A 7 -22.60 -23.76 15.46
CA LEU A 7 -22.36 -24.16 14.07
C LEU A 7 -23.50 -25.01 13.52
N GLU A 8 -24.04 -25.92 14.33
CA GLU A 8 -25.19 -26.73 13.95
C GLU A 8 -26.43 -25.86 13.70
N ILE A 9 -26.70 -24.88 14.57
CA ILE A 9 -27.77 -23.89 14.36
C ILE A 9 -27.57 -23.12 13.05
N ALA A 10 -26.34 -22.67 12.75
CA ALA A 10 -26.05 -21.94 11.52
C ALA A 10 -26.25 -22.82 10.27
N LEU A 11 -25.87 -24.10 10.33
CA LEU A 11 -26.07 -25.08 9.26
C LEU A 11 -27.56 -25.38 9.05
N SER A 12 -28.33 -25.58 10.11
CA SER A 12 -29.79 -25.78 10.02
C SER A 12 -30.49 -24.53 9.47
N GLY A 13 -30.05 -23.33 9.90
CA GLY A 13 -30.53 -22.07 9.35
C GLY A 13 -30.26 -21.94 7.85
N PHE A 14 -29.06 -22.34 7.43
CA PHE A 14 -28.69 -22.36 6.01
C PHE A 14 -29.53 -23.36 5.22
N ALA A 15 -29.67 -24.60 5.70
CA ALA A 15 -30.47 -25.64 5.05
C ALA A 15 -31.92 -25.17 4.83
N LYS A 16 -32.52 -24.53 5.84
CA LYS A 16 -33.85 -23.94 5.74
C LYS A 16 -33.90 -22.82 4.69
N ASN A 17 -32.94 -21.90 4.69
CA ASN A 17 -32.89 -20.79 3.72
C ASN A 17 -32.70 -21.28 2.29
N ALA A 18 -31.96 -22.37 2.10
CA ALA A 18 -31.75 -23.01 0.81
C ALA A 18 -32.90 -23.95 0.40
N ASN A 19 -34.02 -23.97 1.15
CA ASN A 19 -35.15 -24.90 0.96
C ASN A 19 -34.72 -26.37 0.88
N MET A 20 -33.65 -26.72 1.60
CA MET A 20 -33.25 -28.11 1.77
C MET A 20 -34.16 -28.74 2.83
N GLY A 21 -34.55 -30.00 2.63
CA GLY A 21 -35.39 -30.75 3.57
C GLY A 21 -34.66 -31.09 4.87
N GLU A 22 -34.93 -32.26 5.44
CA GLU A 22 -34.13 -32.75 6.56
C GLU A 22 -32.72 -33.10 6.04
N VAL A 23 -31.70 -32.38 6.52
CA VAL A 23 -30.31 -32.53 6.06
C VAL A 23 -29.42 -32.93 7.22
N ASP A 24 -28.59 -33.95 7.01
CA ASP A 24 -27.46 -34.26 7.87
C ASP A 24 -26.47 -33.08 7.89
N THR A 25 -26.42 -32.37 9.01
CA THR A 25 -25.61 -31.17 9.20
C THR A 25 -24.11 -31.45 9.09
N ALA A 26 -23.65 -32.64 9.49
CA ALA A 26 -22.25 -33.04 9.37
C ALA A 26 -21.86 -33.20 7.90
N LYS A 27 -22.69 -33.92 7.13
CA LYS A 27 -22.46 -34.12 5.69
C LYS A 27 -22.60 -32.80 4.90
N LEU A 28 -23.52 -31.93 5.32
CA LEU A 28 -23.68 -30.60 4.73
C LEU A 28 -22.44 -29.72 4.95
N LYS A 29 -21.90 -29.72 6.17
CA LYS A 29 -20.65 -29.02 6.49
C LYS A 29 -19.50 -29.50 5.62
N GLU A 30 -19.29 -30.81 5.52
CA GLU A 30 -18.24 -31.39 4.67
C GLU A 30 -18.42 -31.00 3.20
N THR A 31 -19.66 -31.09 2.70
CA THR A 31 -19.99 -30.72 1.32
C THR A 31 -19.68 -29.25 1.06
N LEU A 32 -20.13 -28.33 1.92
CA LEU A 32 -19.89 -26.90 1.76
C LEU A 32 -18.39 -26.56 1.81
N LYS A 33 -17.64 -27.14 2.76
CA LYS A 33 -16.18 -26.98 2.80
C LYS A 33 -15.50 -27.49 1.52
N ALA A 34 -15.98 -28.61 0.96
CA ALA A 34 -15.39 -29.22 -0.22
C ALA A 34 -15.80 -28.58 -1.56
N THR A 35 -16.95 -27.93 -1.66
CA THR A 35 -17.48 -27.41 -2.93
C THR A 35 -17.43 -25.90 -3.02
N VAL A 36 -17.79 -25.19 -1.95
CA VAL A 36 -17.95 -23.73 -1.98
C VAL A 36 -16.71 -23.01 -1.44
N LEU A 37 -15.95 -23.68 -0.57
CA LEU A 37 -14.75 -23.11 0.03
C LEU A 37 -13.45 -23.67 -0.59
N LYS A 38 -13.52 -24.19 -1.82
CA LYS A 38 -12.36 -24.72 -2.52
C LYS A 38 -11.34 -23.61 -2.76
N GLN A 39 -10.24 -23.66 -2.02
CA GLN A 39 -9.09 -22.78 -2.19
C GLN A 39 -8.44 -23.06 -3.56
N THR A 40 -8.86 -22.31 -4.57
CA THR A 40 -8.26 -22.35 -5.90
C THR A 40 -6.91 -21.64 -5.85
N GLY A 41 -5.82 -22.40 -5.68
CA GLY A 41 -4.47 -21.85 -5.67
C GLY A 41 -3.33 -22.83 -5.41
N THR A 42 -3.59 -24.00 -4.84
CA THR A 42 -2.55 -25.00 -4.61
C THR A 42 -2.94 -26.33 -5.21
N SER A 43 -2.26 -26.71 -6.29
CA SER A 43 -2.05 -28.11 -6.63
C SER A 43 -1.20 -28.73 -5.50
N ASN A 44 -1.74 -28.97 -4.31
CA ASN A 44 -1.07 -29.80 -3.31
C ASN A 44 -1.95 -30.12 -2.11
N LYS A 45 -1.62 -31.25 -1.49
CA LYS A 45 -2.18 -31.88 -0.29
C LYS A 45 -2.13 -31.02 0.99
N ASP A 46 -1.86 -29.72 0.89
CA ASP A 46 -1.61 -28.78 1.99
C ASP A 46 -2.52 -27.54 1.94
N ALA A 47 -3.69 -27.61 1.28
CA ALA A 47 -4.68 -26.54 1.34
C ALA A 47 -5.11 -26.33 2.81
N PRO A 48 -4.95 -25.11 3.39
CA PRO A 48 -5.32 -24.86 4.77
C PRO A 48 -6.79 -25.25 5.02
N VAL A 49 -6.98 -26.22 5.91
CA VAL A 49 -8.30 -26.69 6.33
C VAL A 49 -9.00 -25.52 7.03
N ILE A 50 -10.10 -25.04 6.44
CA ILE A 50 -10.89 -23.95 7.01
C ILE A 50 -11.39 -24.37 8.39
N SER A 51 -11.10 -23.53 9.38
CA SER A 51 -11.47 -23.78 10.77
C SER A 51 -13.00 -23.75 10.93
N ASP A 52 -13.52 -24.36 11.99
CA ASP A 52 -14.95 -24.33 12.25
C ASP A 52 -15.45 -22.92 12.62
N GLU A 53 -14.59 -22.11 13.23
CA GLU A 53 -14.83 -20.71 13.56
C GLU A 53 -14.92 -19.85 12.29
N GLU A 54 -13.98 -20.02 11.36
CA GLU A 54 -14.00 -19.35 10.05
C GLU A 54 -15.27 -19.71 9.28
N PHE A 55 -15.62 -20.99 9.25
CA PHE A 55 -16.82 -21.46 8.59
C PHE A 55 -18.10 -20.93 9.26
N LEU A 56 -18.13 -20.83 10.59
CA LEU A 56 -19.24 -20.20 11.32
C LEU A 56 -19.41 -18.73 10.95
N VAL A 57 -18.32 -17.96 10.83
CA VAL A 57 -18.37 -16.55 10.39
C VAL A 57 -18.97 -16.45 8.98
N PHE A 58 -18.51 -17.28 8.06
CA PHE A 58 -19.04 -17.34 6.69
C PHE A 58 -20.55 -17.64 6.68
N LEU A 59 -20.98 -18.69 7.37
CA LEU A 59 -22.40 -19.07 7.44
C LEU A 59 -23.25 -18.00 8.14
N THR A 60 -22.71 -17.29 9.11
CA THR A 60 -23.41 -16.20 9.79
C THR A 60 -23.74 -15.07 8.80
N VAL A 61 -22.80 -14.69 7.93
CA VAL A 61 -23.04 -13.70 6.88
C VAL A 61 -24.04 -14.21 5.86
N ALA A 62 -23.87 -15.45 5.38
CA ALA A 62 -24.78 -16.07 4.43
C ALA A 62 -26.22 -16.11 4.94
N ASN A 63 -26.43 -16.51 6.20
CA ASN A 63 -27.76 -16.55 6.81
C ASN A 63 -28.35 -15.17 7.07
N LYS A 64 -27.54 -14.21 7.54
CA LYS A 64 -28.00 -12.83 7.82
C LYS A 64 -28.61 -12.19 6.57
N TYR A 65 -27.97 -12.38 5.42
CA TYR A 65 -28.41 -11.79 4.15
C TYR A 65 -29.19 -12.78 3.28
N GLN A 66 -29.43 -14.01 3.75
CA GLN A 66 -30.09 -15.09 3.01
C GLN A 66 -29.46 -15.26 1.61
N LEU A 67 -28.13 -15.37 1.59
CA LEU A 67 -27.32 -15.59 0.39
C LEU A 67 -27.04 -17.08 0.23
N ASN A 68 -27.12 -17.58 -1.00
CA ASN A 68 -26.91 -18.98 -1.33
C ASN A 68 -25.47 -19.25 -1.80
N PRO A 69 -24.66 -19.99 -1.02
CA PRO A 69 -23.30 -20.33 -1.40
C PRO A 69 -23.20 -21.28 -2.61
N PHE A 70 -24.22 -22.11 -2.88
CA PHE A 70 -24.20 -23.04 -4.01
C PHE A 70 -24.37 -22.36 -5.38
N THR A 71 -25.04 -21.20 -5.40
CA THR A 71 -25.23 -20.40 -6.62
C THR A 71 -24.21 -19.27 -6.73
N SER A 72 -23.13 -19.33 -5.93
CA SER A 72 -22.06 -18.31 -5.90
C SER A 72 -22.55 -16.89 -5.59
N GLU A 73 -23.70 -16.75 -4.92
CA GLU A 73 -24.13 -15.45 -4.37
C GLU A 73 -23.17 -14.98 -3.26
N ILE A 74 -22.60 -15.93 -2.52
CA ILE A 74 -21.53 -15.70 -1.55
C ILE A 74 -20.51 -16.85 -1.61
N TYR A 75 -19.22 -16.54 -1.54
CA TYR A 75 -18.15 -17.53 -1.52
C TYR A 75 -17.01 -17.07 -0.61
N ALA A 76 -16.17 -18.01 -0.17
CA ALA A 76 -15.04 -17.69 0.70
C ALA A 76 -13.80 -17.41 -0.12
N PHE A 77 -13.25 -16.23 0.05
CA PHE A 77 -12.00 -15.83 -0.56
C PHE A 77 -10.84 -16.07 0.41
N PRO A 78 -9.79 -16.79 0.00
CA PRO A 78 -8.66 -17.10 0.87
C PRO A 78 -7.84 -15.85 1.18
N SER A 79 -7.37 -15.76 2.43
CA SER A 79 -6.63 -14.63 2.96
C SER A 79 -5.53 -15.10 3.90
N LYS A 80 -4.51 -14.27 4.17
CA LYS A 80 -3.43 -14.65 5.11
C LYS A 80 -3.96 -14.80 6.54
N LYS A 81 -4.99 -14.02 6.89
CA LYS A 81 -5.64 -14.04 8.21
C LYS A 81 -6.88 -14.95 8.26
N GLY A 82 -7.06 -15.85 7.30
CA GLY A 82 -8.18 -16.80 7.25
C GLY A 82 -9.01 -16.69 5.98
N ILE A 83 -10.34 -16.61 6.11
CA ILE A 83 -11.26 -16.43 4.97
C ILE A 83 -11.98 -15.09 5.03
N ILE A 84 -12.25 -14.51 3.85
CA ILE A 84 -13.06 -13.30 3.68
C ILE A 84 -14.34 -13.71 2.93
N PRO A 85 -15.54 -13.53 3.50
CA PRO A 85 -16.79 -13.76 2.78
C PRO A 85 -16.95 -12.69 1.68
N ILE A 86 -17.00 -13.13 0.43
CA ILE A 86 -17.21 -12.27 -0.74
C ILE A 86 -18.60 -12.51 -1.30
N VAL A 87 -19.31 -11.43 -1.58
CA VAL A 87 -20.62 -11.45 -2.22
C VAL A 87 -20.44 -11.23 -3.71
N GLY A 88 -20.85 -12.22 -4.50
CA GLY A 88 -20.85 -12.14 -5.95
C GLY A 88 -21.88 -11.14 -6.46
N VAL A 89 -21.78 -10.79 -7.74
CA VAL A 89 -22.71 -9.84 -8.37
C VAL A 89 -24.16 -10.30 -8.24
N ASP A 90 -24.42 -11.59 -8.42
CA ASP A 90 -25.76 -12.17 -8.25
C ASP A 90 -26.25 -12.07 -6.81
N GLY A 91 -25.37 -12.22 -5.83
CA GLY A 91 -25.68 -12.01 -4.42
C GLY A 91 -26.08 -10.56 -4.13
N TRP A 92 -25.37 -9.60 -4.72
CA TRP A 92 -25.74 -8.19 -4.63
C TRP A 92 -27.11 -7.89 -5.24
N TYR A 93 -27.41 -8.42 -6.43
CA TYR A 93 -28.75 -8.32 -7.02
C TYR A 93 -29.81 -8.96 -6.13
N SER A 94 -29.54 -10.14 -5.58
CA SER A 94 -30.46 -10.90 -4.72
C SER A 94 -30.83 -10.09 -3.48
N ILE A 95 -29.86 -9.53 -2.77
CA ILE A 95 -30.12 -8.75 -1.55
C ILE A 95 -30.79 -7.40 -1.83
N ILE A 96 -30.51 -6.77 -2.98
CA ILE A 96 -31.15 -5.52 -3.41
C ILE A 96 -32.62 -5.79 -3.78
N ASN A 97 -32.87 -6.77 -4.64
CA ASN A 97 -34.21 -7.08 -5.15
C ASN A 97 -35.15 -7.58 -4.05
N ARG A 98 -34.61 -8.18 -2.98
CA ARG A 98 -35.41 -8.67 -1.83
C ARG A 98 -35.88 -7.55 -0.90
N GLN A 99 -35.38 -6.33 -1.05
CA GLN A 99 -35.75 -5.24 -0.15
C GLN A 99 -37.21 -4.83 -0.38
N PRO A 100 -38.05 -4.80 0.67
CA PRO A 100 -39.47 -4.48 0.52
C PRO A 100 -39.75 -3.10 -0.08
N THR A 101 -38.82 -2.16 0.08
CA THR A 101 -38.94 -0.79 -0.42
C THR A 101 -38.31 -0.57 -1.79
N PHE A 102 -37.67 -1.58 -2.38
CA PHE A 102 -37.03 -1.45 -3.69
C PHE A 102 -38.08 -1.32 -4.81
N GLN A 103 -37.94 -0.29 -5.66
CA GLN A 103 -38.84 -0.03 -6.78
C GLN A 103 -38.18 -0.12 -8.17
N GLY A 104 -36.92 -0.57 -8.23
CA GLY A 104 -36.17 -0.65 -9.47
C GLY A 104 -34.87 0.16 -9.42
N PHE A 105 -34.05 -0.02 -10.45
CA PHE A 105 -32.86 0.77 -10.67
C PHE A 105 -32.68 1.09 -12.16
N GLU A 106 -31.88 2.10 -12.44
CA GLU A 106 -31.43 2.46 -13.78
C GLU A 106 -29.93 2.75 -13.77
N PHE A 107 -29.33 2.82 -14.95
CA PHE A 107 -27.93 3.18 -15.13
C PHE A 107 -27.80 4.32 -16.13
N ASN A 108 -27.06 5.35 -15.74
CA ASN A 108 -26.57 6.38 -16.63
C ASN A 108 -25.10 6.17 -16.92
N TYR A 109 -24.66 6.59 -18.10
CA TYR A 109 -23.28 6.50 -18.54
C TYR A 109 -22.82 7.85 -19.04
N SER A 110 -21.52 8.09 -18.93
CA SER A 110 -20.89 9.20 -19.63
C SER A 110 -21.07 9.09 -21.14
N GLU A 111 -21.25 10.23 -21.81
CA GLU A 111 -21.15 10.33 -23.27
C GLU A 111 -19.70 10.12 -23.74
N GLU A 112 -18.74 10.49 -22.89
CA GLU A 112 -17.32 10.33 -23.15
C GLU A 112 -16.86 8.91 -22.84
N ASN A 113 -16.15 8.32 -23.80
CA ASN A 113 -15.48 7.04 -23.63
C ASN A 113 -13.97 7.24 -23.54
N ILE A 114 -13.32 6.47 -22.68
CA ILE A 114 -11.88 6.38 -22.55
C ILE A 114 -11.41 4.94 -22.75
N THR A 115 -10.12 4.80 -23.05
CA THR A 115 -9.44 3.51 -23.05
C THR A 115 -8.24 3.61 -22.12
N ILE A 116 -8.27 2.87 -21.02
CA ILE A 116 -7.13 2.70 -20.12
C ILE A 116 -6.30 1.50 -20.61
N GLU A 117 -5.00 1.48 -20.35
CA GLU A 117 -4.14 0.37 -20.72
C GLU A 117 -4.66 -0.98 -20.19
N GLY A 118 -4.78 -1.97 -21.08
CA GLY A 118 -5.35 -3.28 -20.80
C GLY A 118 -6.89 -3.32 -20.70
N ALA A 119 -7.57 -2.17 -20.68
CA ALA A 119 -9.02 -2.10 -20.65
C ALA A 119 -9.60 -2.06 -22.08
N LYS A 120 -10.86 -2.46 -22.23
CA LYS A 120 -11.64 -2.15 -23.43
C LYS A 120 -12.19 -0.73 -23.34
N ILE A 121 -12.50 -0.13 -24.49
CA ILE A 121 -13.22 1.15 -24.57
C ILE A 121 -14.45 1.13 -23.66
N CYS A 122 -14.56 2.12 -22.79
CA CYS A 122 -15.55 2.19 -21.73
C CYS A 122 -15.91 3.64 -21.40
N PRO A 123 -17.16 3.94 -21.00
CA PRO A 123 -17.52 5.26 -20.50
C PRO A 123 -16.62 5.68 -19.33
N THR A 124 -16.33 6.98 -19.21
CA THR A 124 -15.51 7.51 -18.10
C THR A 124 -16.10 7.21 -16.73
N TRP A 125 -17.43 7.15 -16.64
CA TRP A 125 -18.15 6.79 -15.43
C TRP A 125 -19.45 6.06 -15.73
N CYS A 126 -19.94 5.34 -14.72
CA CYS A 126 -21.29 4.77 -14.67
C CYS A 126 -21.96 5.22 -13.38
N GLU A 127 -23.20 5.69 -13.48
CA GLU A 127 -24.02 6.05 -12.34
C GLU A 127 -25.18 5.06 -12.21
N ALA A 128 -25.28 4.43 -11.04
CA ALA A 128 -26.43 3.62 -10.68
C ALA A 128 -27.41 4.46 -9.87
N ILE A 129 -28.69 4.31 -10.19
CA ILE A 129 -29.78 5.04 -9.54
C ILE A 129 -30.76 4.01 -9.01
N ILE A 130 -30.99 3.98 -7.70
CA ILE A 130 -31.96 3.09 -7.05
C ILE A 130 -33.16 3.89 -6.57
N TYR A 131 -34.34 3.44 -6.97
CA TYR A 131 -35.62 3.99 -6.55
C TYR A 131 -36.16 3.21 -5.34
N ARG A 132 -36.70 3.94 -4.37
CA ARG A 132 -37.30 3.37 -3.18
C ARG A 132 -38.68 3.97 -2.91
N SER A 133 -39.60 3.12 -2.46
CA SER A 133 -40.97 3.54 -2.12
C SER A 133 -41.06 4.47 -0.92
N ASP A 134 -40.07 4.41 -0.03
CA ASP A 134 -40.04 5.15 1.25
C ASP A 134 -39.24 6.46 1.17
N ARG A 135 -38.89 6.91 -0.04
CA ARG A 135 -38.15 8.16 -0.27
C ARG A 135 -38.72 8.93 -1.45
N THR A 136 -38.58 10.25 -1.40
CA THR A 136 -39.03 11.15 -2.48
C THR A 136 -37.99 11.30 -3.59
N ALA A 137 -36.71 11.18 -3.26
CA ALA A 137 -35.60 11.23 -4.21
C ALA A 137 -34.87 9.87 -4.26
N PRO A 138 -34.43 9.43 -5.45
CA PRO A 138 -33.65 8.20 -5.58
C PRO A 138 -32.24 8.37 -5.01
N ILE A 139 -31.61 7.26 -4.69
CA ILE A 139 -30.18 7.23 -4.35
C ILE A 139 -29.41 7.10 -5.65
N LYS A 140 -28.41 7.97 -5.86
CA LYS A 140 -27.57 8.00 -7.05
C LYS A 140 -26.12 7.89 -6.62
N ILE A 141 -25.40 6.89 -7.13
CA ILE A 141 -23.97 6.74 -6.89
C ILE A 141 -23.26 6.55 -8.23
N ARG A 142 -22.19 7.30 -8.41
CA ARG A 142 -21.38 7.31 -9.62
C ARG A 142 -19.99 6.78 -9.31
N GLU A 143 -19.55 5.83 -10.11
CA GLU A 143 -18.20 5.27 -10.07
C GLU A 143 -17.45 5.66 -11.34
N TYR A 144 -16.19 6.06 -11.18
CA TYR A 144 -15.33 6.46 -12.28
C TYR A 144 -14.37 5.33 -12.65
N LEU A 145 -14.21 5.10 -13.96
CA LEU A 145 -13.44 3.97 -14.47
C LEU A 145 -11.97 4.02 -14.03
N ASP A 146 -11.36 5.20 -14.02
CA ASP A 146 -9.97 5.40 -13.62
C ASP A 146 -9.71 5.11 -12.12
N GLU A 147 -10.73 5.24 -11.27
CA GLU A 147 -10.63 4.91 -9.84
C GLU A 147 -10.84 3.41 -9.56
N VAL A 148 -11.76 2.77 -10.28
CA VAL A 148 -12.19 1.40 -9.97
C VAL A 148 -11.52 0.33 -10.82
N TYR A 149 -10.98 0.69 -11.98
CA TYR A 149 -10.35 -0.27 -12.89
C TYR A 149 -9.17 -0.98 -12.24
N ARG A 150 -9.15 -2.31 -12.41
CA ARG A 150 -8.07 -3.18 -11.97
C ARG A 150 -7.18 -3.55 -13.14
N PRO A 151 -5.96 -3.00 -13.26
CA PRO A 151 -5.01 -3.48 -14.24
C PRO A 151 -4.59 -4.91 -13.90
N SER A 152 -4.39 -5.73 -14.92
CA SER A 152 -3.88 -7.09 -14.78
C SER A 152 -3.05 -7.46 -15.99
N THR A 153 -2.00 -8.25 -15.77
CA THR A 153 -1.18 -8.84 -16.83
C THR A 153 -1.86 -10.04 -17.50
N TYR A 154 -2.93 -10.57 -16.89
CA TYR A 154 -3.73 -11.67 -17.42
C TYR A 154 -5.07 -11.14 -17.96
N GLN A 155 -5.65 -11.82 -18.95
CA GLN A 155 -6.98 -11.48 -19.47
C GLN A 155 -8.09 -11.86 -18.48
N GLY A 156 -8.32 -11.00 -17.48
CA GLY A 156 -9.37 -11.16 -16.47
C GLY A 156 -10.72 -10.51 -16.85
N PRO A 157 -11.68 -10.50 -15.90
CA PRO A 157 -12.99 -9.88 -16.10
C PRO A 157 -12.90 -8.40 -16.48
N TRP A 158 -12.01 -7.64 -15.83
CA TRP A 158 -11.80 -6.22 -16.13
C TRP A 158 -11.21 -5.98 -17.53
N GLN A 159 -10.33 -6.85 -18.00
CA GLN A 159 -9.69 -6.75 -19.32
C GLN A 159 -10.65 -7.19 -20.45
N THR A 160 -11.54 -8.15 -20.19
CA THR A 160 -12.44 -8.71 -21.20
C THR A 160 -13.82 -8.05 -21.24
N HIS A 161 -14.31 -7.52 -20.11
CA HIS A 161 -15.67 -7.00 -19.94
C HIS A 161 -15.70 -5.70 -19.11
N THR A 162 -14.80 -4.76 -19.40
CA THR A 162 -14.60 -3.50 -18.66
C THR A 162 -15.91 -2.74 -18.34
N LYS A 163 -16.77 -2.51 -19.33
CA LYS A 163 -18.07 -1.83 -19.15
C LYS A 163 -19.00 -2.54 -18.16
N ARG A 164 -19.01 -3.87 -18.19
CA ARG A 164 -19.84 -4.69 -17.29
C ARG A 164 -19.33 -4.58 -15.86
N MET A 165 -18.02 -4.64 -15.68
CA MET A 165 -17.39 -4.50 -14.37
C MET A 165 -17.64 -3.11 -13.76
N LEU A 166 -17.49 -2.03 -14.54
CA LEU A 166 -17.81 -0.67 -14.10
C LEU A 166 -19.26 -0.56 -13.61
N ARG A 167 -20.21 -1.09 -14.39
CA ARG A 167 -21.62 -1.13 -14.00
C ARG A 167 -21.86 -1.90 -12.71
N HIS A 168 -21.17 -3.03 -12.51
CA HIS A 168 -21.30 -3.81 -11.27
C HIS A 168 -20.81 -3.01 -10.06
N LYS A 169 -19.67 -2.30 -10.16
CA LYS A 169 -19.18 -1.44 -9.08
C LYS A 169 -20.20 -0.35 -8.71
N ALA A 170 -20.76 0.32 -9.71
CA ALA A 170 -21.78 1.35 -9.48
C ALA A 170 -23.02 0.78 -8.77
N LEU A 171 -23.53 -0.37 -9.20
CA LEU A 171 -24.66 -1.03 -8.56
C LEU A 171 -24.37 -1.40 -7.10
N ILE A 172 -23.20 -1.99 -6.84
CA ILE A 172 -22.80 -2.45 -5.50
C ILE A 172 -22.76 -1.27 -4.53
N GLN A 173 -22.09 -0.18 -4.91
CA GLN A 173 -21.99 1.00 -4.04
C GLN A 173 -23.34 1.71 -3.88
N CYS A 174 -24.13 1.82 -4.94
CA CYS A 174 -25.49 2.34 -4.84
C CYS A 174 -26.38 1.48 -3.95
N GLY A 175 -26.29 0.16 -4.04
CA GLY A 175 -27.02 -0.79 -3.21
C GLY A 175 -26.65 -0.66 -1.73
N ARG A 176 -25.35 -0.53 -1.42
CA ARG A 176 -24.89 -0.23 -0.05
C ARG A 176 -25.48 1.06 0.48
N ALA A 177 -25.37 2.15 -0.29
CA ALA A 177 -25.87 3.46 0.12
C ALA A 177 -27.40 3.47 0.26
N ALA A 178 -28.10 2.77 -0.63
CA ALA A 178 -29.55 2.70 -0.63
C ALA A 178 -30.08 1.94 0.57
N PHE A 179 -29.52 0.78 0.93
CA PHE A 179 -30.09 -0.14 1.92
C PHE A 179 -29.26 -0.32 3.20
N GLY A 180 -28.12 0.36 3.32
CA GLY A 180 -27.26 0.30 4.51
C GLY A 180 -26.53 -1.02 4.67
N PHE A 181 -26.20 -1.71 3.58
CA PHE A 181 -25.47 -2.97 3.64
C PHE A 181 -24.03 -2.76 4.12
N SER A 182 -23.74 -3.20 5.34
CA SER A 182 -22.42 -3.09 5.97
C SER A 182 -21.72 -4.44 6.12
N GLY A 183 -20.39 -4.46 5.98
CA GLY A 183 -19.56 -5.64 6.23
C GLY A 183 -19.64 -6.75 5.17
N LEU A 184 -20.27 -6.48 4.03
CA LEU A 184 -20.12 -7.27 2.81
C LEU A 184 -18.92 -6.76 2.02
N TYR A 185 -18.34 -7.58 1.16
CA TYR A 185 -17.27 -7.18 0.24
C TYR A 185 -17.54 -7.77 -1.13
N ASP A 186 -17.24 -7.02 -2.19
CA ASP A 186 -17.13 -7.58 -3.52
C ASP A 186 -15.72 -8.13 -3.78
N GLU A 187 -15.56 -8.88 -4.86
CA GLU A 187 -14.32 -9.58 -5.19
C GLU A 187 -13.11 -8.64 -5.26
N ASP A 188 -13.27 -7.45 -5.85
CA ASP A 188 -12.19 -6.48 -5.95
C ASP A 188 -11.79 -5.94 -4.56
N GLU A 189 -12.76 -5.72 -3.68
CA GLU A 189 -12.49 -5.33 -2.28
C GLU A 189 -11.77 -6.45 -1.53
N GLY A 190 -12.15 -7.71 -1.77
CA GLY A 190 -11.45 -8.89 -1.26
C GLY A 190 -9.97 -8.93 -1.64
N TYR A 191 -9.67 -8.70 -2.93
CA TYR A 191 -8.28 -8.60 -3.41
C TYR A 191 -7.52 -7.47 -2.71
N ARG A 192 -8.11 -6.27 -2.54
CA ARG A 192 -7.49 -5.15 -1.81
C ARG A 192 -7.16 -5.51 -0.36
N ILE A 193 -8.06 -6.22 0.32
CA ILE A 193 -7.82 -6.66 1.71
C ILE A 193 -6.63 -7.61 1.74
N VAL A 194 -6.56 -8.59 0.83
CA VAL A 194 -5.44 -9.54 0.76
C VAL A 194 -4.13 -8.84 0.40
N GLU A 195 -4.13 -7.92 -0.55
CA GLU A 195 -2.98 -7.09 -0.91
C GLU A 195 -2.49 -6.26 0.30
N SER A 196 -3.42 -5.63 1.02
CA SER A 196 -3.10 -4.85 2.22
C SER A 196 -2.51 -5.72 3.32
N GLN A 197 -3.06 -6.91 3.58
CA GLN A 197 -2.48 -7.86 4.52
C GLN A 197 -1.11 -8.37 4.08
N SER A 198 -0.89 -8.49 2.77
CA SER A 198 0.40 -8.89 2.23
C SER A 198 1.49 -7.84 2.50
N ASN A 199 1.12 -6.56 2.39
CA ASN A 199 1.95 -5.42 2.75
C ASN A 199 2.15 -5.30 4.26
N GLU A 200 1.14 -5.62 5.07
CA GLU A 200 1.27 -5.69 6.52
C GLU A 200 2.31 -6.75 6.93
N THR A 201 2.30 -7.93 6.30
CA THR A 201 3.26 -9.00 6.58
C THR A 201 4.69 -8.64 6.16
N THR A 202 4.88 -7.79 5.14
CA THR A 202 6.22 -7.26 4.79
C THR A 202 6.62 -6.07 5.65
N SER A 203 5.69 -5.43 6.37
CA SER A 203 5.96 -4.37 7.35
C SER A 203 6.09 -4.87 8.80
N SER A 204 5.70 -6.11 9.10
CA SER A 204 5.91 -6.77 10.38
C SER A 204 6.77 -8.02 10.22
N GLU A 205 8.07 -7.87 10.50
CA GLU A 205 9.11 -8.91 10.55
C GLU A 205 9.53 -9.53 9.19
N SER A 206 10.20 -8.73 8.36
CA SER A 206 11.43 -9.25 7.75
C SER A 206 12.30 -9.84 8.86
N PRO A 207 12.89 -11.05 8.73
CA PRO A 207 13.90 -11.49 9.70
C PRO A 207 14.94 -10.38 9.76
N LYS A 208 15.05 -9.70 10.91
CA LYS A 208 15.93 -8.53 11.07
C LYS A 208 17.37 -9.02 10.85
N LYS A 209 17.85 -8.94 9.62
CA LYS A 209 19.19 -9.36 9.24
C LYS A 209 20.18 -8.41 9.92
N ASN A 210 21.27 -8.97 10.45
CA ASN A 210 22.35 -8.18 11.03
C ASN A 210 22.85 -7.17 9.98
N PHE A 211 23.08 -5.91 10.37
CA PHE A 211 23.55 -4.83 9.49
C PHE A 211 24.78 -5.25 8.68
N GLU A 212 25.68 -6.03 9.25
CA GLU A 212 26.89 -6.51 8.56
C GLU A 212 26.59 -7.50 7.42
N ASP A 213 25.57 -8.33 7.56
CA ASP A 213 25.18 -9.28 6.50
C ASP A 213 24.46 -8.59 5.34
N LEU A 214 23.66 -7.56 5.67
CA LEU A 214 23.06 -6.68 4.68
C LEU A 214 24.11 -5.87 3.93
N LYS A 215 25.13 -5.36 4.64
CA LYS A 215 26.23 -4.61 4.04
C LYS A 215 26.99 -5.45 3.03
N LYS A 216 27.34 -6.70 3.36
CA LYS A 216 27.99 -7.64 2.41
C LYS A 216 27.12 -7.93 1.18
N SER A 217 25.82 -8.15 1.40
CA SER A 217 24.88 -8.46 0.31
C SER A 217 24.68 -7.28 -0.65
N VAL A 218 24.69 -6.05 -0.13
CA VAL A 218 24.54 -4.83 -0.92
C VAL A 218 25.85 -4.45 -1.62
N GLN A 219 27.01 -4.71 -0.99
CA GLN A 219 28.32 -4.56 -1.63
C GLN A 219 28.50 -5.45 -2.86
N ALA A 220 27.94 -6.67 -2.85
CA ALA A 220 27.93 -7.55 -4.02
C ALA A 220 27.16 -6.96 -5.23
N LEU A 221 26.35 -5.93 -5.01
CA LEU A 221 25.60 -5.20 -6.05
C LEU A 221 26.27 -3.87 -6.45
N ASN A 222 27.52 -3.64 -6.04
CA ASN A 222 28.24 -2.36 -6.16
C ASN A 222 27.46 -1.19 -5.54
N LEU A 223 26.86 -1.43 -4.37
CA LEU A 223 26.11 -0.46 -3.58
C LEU A 223 26.68 -0.40 -2.16
N ASN A 224 26.41 0.68 -1.45
CA ASN A 224 26.80 0.87 -0.05
C ASN A 224 25.57 1.03 0.84
N LEU A 225 25.76 0.88 2.16
CA LEU A 225 24.73 1.15 3.15
C LEU A 225 25.18 2.26 4.10
N ARG A 226 24.27 3.20 4.37
CA ARG A 226 24.39 4.17 5.47
C ARG A 226 23.41 3.78 6.56
N LEU A 227 23.87 3.77 7.81
CA LEU A 227 22.98 3.59 8.96
C LEU A 227 22.48 4.95 9.44
N HIS A 228 21.19 5.06 9.71
CA HIS A 228 20.56 6.20 10.37
C HIS A 228 19.63 5.64 11.45
N GLU A 229 20.00 5.78 12.71
CA GLU A 229 19.29 5.19 13.86
C GLU A 229 19.12 3.67 13.72
N ASP A 230 17.90 3.17 13.50
CA ASP A 230 17.57 1.75 13.28
C ASP A 230 17.34 1.42 11.79
N GLU A 231 17.61 2.35 10.86
CA GLU A 231 17.38 2.17 9.43
C GLU A 231 18.69 2.14 8.62
N ALA A 232 18.84 1.09 7.82
CA ALA A 232 19.88 0.99 6.80
C ALA A 232 19.35 1.54 5.47
N ILE A 233 20.06 2.51 4.91
CA ILE A 233 19.72 3.23 3.68
C ILE A 233 20.72 2.85 2.58
N VAL A 234 20.24 2.46 1.40
CA VAL A 234 21.08 2.12 0.24
C VAL A 234 21.61 3.39 -0.42
N VAL A 235 22.93 3.42 -0.64
CA VAL A 235 23.64 4.52 -1.28
C VAL A 235 24.36 4.00 -2.53
N GLY A 236 24.15 4.66 -3.67
CA GLY A 236 24.79 4.33 -4.95
C GLY A 236 23.80 4.20 -6.09
N ASN A 237 24.25 3.73 -7.25
CA ASN A 237 23.41 3.58 -8.44
C ASN A 237 22.51 2.34 -8.34
N THR A 238 21.23 2.56 -8.06
CA THR A 238 20.20 1.52 -7.91
C THR A 238 19.46 1.19 -9.22
N PHE A 239 19.86 1.77 -10.36
CA PHE A 239 19.23 1.52 -11.67
C PHE A 239 19.20 0.02 -11.99
N GLN A 240 18.01 -0.51 -12.31
CA GLN A 240 17.72 -1.94 -12.58
C GLN A 240 17.95 -2.90 -11.39
N LYS A 241 18.16 -2.39 -10.18
CA LYS A 241 18.39 -3.22 -8.97
C LYS A 241 17.17 -3.27 -8.05
N ASP A 242 16.05 -2.68 -8.46
CA ASP A 242 14.80 -2.61 -7.69
C ASP A 242 14.31 -3.97 -7.18
N SER A 243 14.29 -4.99 -8.04
CA SER A 243 13.83 -6.34 -7.67
C SER A 243 14.76 -7.01 -6.66
N LEU A 244 16.07 -6.80 -6.80
CA LEU A 244 17.09 -7.38 -5.93
C LEU A 244 17.08 -6.72 -4.54
N LEU A 245 16.95 -5.39 -4.49
CA LEU A 245 16.86 -4.64 -3.25
C LEU A 245 15.57 -4.98 -2.47
N LYS A 246 14.44 -5.15 -3.17
CA LYS A 246 13.19 -5.64 -2.56
C LYS A 246 13.33 -7.06 -2.00
N GLN A 247 14.03 -7.95 -2.71
CA GLN A 247 14.31 -9.31 -2.22
C GLN A 247 15.24 -9.33 -0.99
N LEU A 248 16.14 -8.35 -0.88
CA LEU A 248 16.99 -8.15 0.29
C LEU A 248 16.25 -7.51 1.49
N GLY A 249 14.99 -7.10 1.30
CA GLY A 249 14.14 -6.52 2.35
C GLY A 249 14.13 -4.99 2.40
N PHE A 250 14.63 -4.32 1.35
CA PHE A 250 14.58 -2.85 1.25
C PHE A 250 13.28 -2.38 0.59
N SER A 251 12.74 -1.29 1.11
CA SER A 251 11.55 -0.61 0.60
C SER A 251 11.85 0.86 0.36
N LYS A 252 11.12 1.54 -0.53
CA LYS A 252 11.37 2.96 -0.78
C LYS A 252 10.66 3.82 0.27
N ASN A 253 11.38 4.74 0.90
CA ASN A 253 10.81 5.76 1.78
C ASN A 253 10.15 6.90 0.96
N TYR A 254 9.58 7.89 1.66
CA TYR A 254 8.95 9.08 1.04
C TYR A 254 9.94 9.95 0.24
N LYS A 255 11.25 9.76 0.43
CA LYS A 255 12.34 10.39 -0.35
C LYS A 255 12.79 9.53 -1.54
N ASN A 256 12.08 8.43 -1.84
CA ASN A 256 12.38 7.47 -2.91
C ASN A 256 13.72 6.74 -2.72
N GLU A 257 14.24 6.68 -1.48
CA GLU A 257 15.46 5.97 -1.10
C GLU A 257 15.11 4.56 -0.59
N TYR A 258 15.94 3.56 -0.92
CA TYR A 258 15.76 2.20 -0.40
C TYR A 258 16.21 2.10 1.06
N THR A 259 15.29 1.84 1.98
CA THR A 259 15.55 1.68 3.42
C THR A 259 15.02 0.35 3.96
N THR A 260 15.64 -0.14 5.02
CA THR A 260 15.17 -1.30 5.79
C THR A 260 15.56 -1.18 7.26
N LYS A 261 14.75 -1.71 8.17
CA LYS A 261 15.05 -1.68 9.61
C LYS A 261 16.05 -2.77 9.99
N VAL A 262 17.05 -2.42 10.79
CA VAL A 262 18.13 -3.31 11.24
C VAL A 262 18.26 -3.30 12.76
N LEU A 263 18.64 -4.43 13.35
CA LEU A 263 19.02 -4.48 14.78
C LEU A 263 20.46 -3.99 14.91
N VAL A 264 20.66 -2.90 15.64
CA VAL A 264 21.99 -2.44 16.05
C VAL A 264 22.28 -3.06 17.41
N GLU A 265 23.15 -4.06 17.46
CA GLU A 265 23.66 -4.56 18.74
C GLU A 265 24.55 -3.49 19.38
N THR A 266 23.99 -2.72 20.31
CA THR A 266 24.78 -1.89 21.21
C THR A 266 25.53 -2.80 22.17
N LYS A 267 26.85 -2.89 22.04
CA LYS A 267 27.69 -3.51 23.09
C LYS A 267 27.43 -2.79 24.40
N ALA A 268 26.81 -3.48 25.35
CA ALA A 268 26.55 -2.98 26.69
C ALA A 268 27.88 -2.72 27.41
N VAL A 269 28.07 -1.48 27.87
CA VAL A 269 28.98 -1.17 28.96
C VAL A 269 28.11 -1.09 30.22
N GLU A 270 28.42 -1.93 31.21
CA GLU A 270 27.66 -2.07 32.46
C GLU A 270 27.63 -0.76 33.26
N ALA A 271 26.44 -0.42 33.77
CA ALA A 271 26.21 0.73 34.64
C ALA A 271 26.48 0.38 36.12
N PRO A 272 27.12 1.26 36.92
CA PRO A 272 27.12 1.15 38.38
C PRO A 272 25.77 1.60 38.99
N LYS A 273 25.41 0.94 40.10
CA LYS A 273 24.12 1.00 40.82
C LYS A 273 23.89 2.30 41.64
N GLU A 274 22.61 2.72 41.66
CA GLU A 274 21.82 3.37 42.76
C GLU A 274 22.35 4.67 43.42
N ILE A 275 21.61 5.71 43.84
CA ILE A 275 20.19 6.18 43.90
C ILE A 275 20.28 7.71 44.17
N ALA A 276 19.40 8.53 43.58
CA ALA A 276 18.62 9.59 44.29
C ALA A 276 17.69 10.36 43.33
N THR A 277 16.43 10.51 43.75
CA THR A 277 15.28 11.15 43.08
C THR A 277 15.27 12.69 43.30
N PRO A 278 14.37 13.45 42.65
CA PRO A 278 14.68 14.55 41.74
C PRO A 278 14.54 15.96 42.36
N THR A 279 15.19 16.94 41.73
CA THR A 279 14.82 18.36 41.89
C THR A 279 14.76 19.01 40.52
N LEU A 280 13.58 19.57 40.21
CA LEU A 280 13.30 20.37 39.03
C LEU A 280 13.90 21.76 39.24
N ASP A 281 14.95 22.10 38.50
CA ASP A 281 15.37 23.48 38.28
C ASP A 281 15.33 23.78 36.78
N PHE A 282 14.38 24.65 36.41
CA PHE A 282 14.32 25.29 35.10
C PHE A 282 15.48 26.28 35.01
N GLU A 283 16.57 25.89 34.33
CA GLU A 283 17.53 26.86 33.81
C GLU A 283 17.44 26.96 32.29
N ASN A 284 17.12 28.17 31.88
CA ASN A 284 17.00 28.66 30.53
C ASN A 284 18.42 28.86 29.97
N THR A 285 18.88 27.98 29.07
CA THR A 285 20.08 28.25 28.27
C THR A 285 19.78 28.09 26.78
N SER A 286 19.48 29.25 26.19
CA SER A 286 19.66 29.50 24.77
C SER A 286 21.17 29.42 24.46
N SER A 287 21.63 28.35 23.83
CA SER A 287 22.90 28.39 23.08
C SER A 287 22.94 27.29 22.03
N SER A 288 22.87 27.74 20.77
CA SER A 288 23.32 27.05 19.58
C SER A 288 24.75 26.51 19.74
N ASN A 289 24.92 25.20 19.80
CA ASN A 289 26.20 24.55 19.52
C ASN A 289 26.07 23.76 18.21
N ILE A 290 26.24 24.47 17.10
CA ILE A 290 26.48 23.87 15.79
C ILE A 290 28.01 23.68 15.69
N PRO A 291 28.52 22.48 15.33
CA PRO A 291 29.95 22.29 15.14
C PRO A 291 30.44 23.20 14.00
N ASP A 292 31.51 23.96 14.26
CA ASP A 292 32.13 24.90 13.34
C ASP A 292 32.85 24.12 12.22
N ILE A 293 32.15 23.84 11.12
CA ILE A 293 32.67 23.08 9.98
C ILE A 293 33.66 23.97 9.21
N LYS A 294 34.95 23.68 9.33
CA LYS A 294 36.00 24.36 8.56
C LYS A 294 35.94 23.98 7.09
N ILE A 295 35.77 24.97 6.21
CA ILE A 295 35.79 24.79 4.76
C ILE A 295 37.26 24.66 4.29
N PRO A 296 37.65 23.56 3.63
CA PRO A 296 38.99 23.42 3.06
C PRO A 296 39.19 24.40 1.90
N PRO A 297 40.43 24.72 1.50
CA PRO A 297 40.66 25.50 0.29
C PRO A 297 40.16 24.71 -0.93
N ILE A 298 39.23 25.30 -1.69
CA ILE A 298 38.63 24.69 -2.88
C ILE A 298 39.14 25.43 -4.11
N ASN A 299 39.87 24.73 -4.98
CA ASN A 299 40.57 25.34 -6.12
C ASN A 299 39.98 24.94 -7.48
N ASN A 300 39.12 23.92 -7.53
CA ASN A 300 38.50 23.44 -8.75
C ASN A 300 37.11 22.82 -8.49
N GLN A 301 36.37 22.53 -9.56
CA GLN A 301 35.00 22.00 -9.46
C GLN A 301 34.91 20.59 -8.85
N ASP A 302 35.96 19.78 -8.96
CA ASP A 302 35.95 18.41 -8.44
C ASP A 302 36.16 18.41 -6.92
N GLU A 303 37.11 19.22 -6.42
CA GLU A 303 37.27 19.49 -4.97
C GLU A 303 36.00 20.08 -4.36
N PHE A 304 35.28 20.94 -5.10
CA PHE A 304 34.01 21.51 -4.67
C PHE A 304 32.91 20.45 -4.53
N LYS A 305 32.80 19.54 -5.51
CA LYS A 305 31.85 18.41 -5.47
C LYS A 305 32.18 17.45 -4.34
N ASP A 306 33.46 17.11 -4.17
CA ASP A 306 33.91 16.17 -3.15
C ASP A 306 33.66 16.71 -1.74
N PHE A 307 33.89 18.01 -1.53
CA PHE A 307 33.57 18.65 -0.26
C PHE A 307 32.07 18.62 0.03
N LEU A 308 31.22 19.00 -0.93
CA LEU A 308 29.76 18.93 -0.76
C LEU A 308 29.27 17.50 -0.54
N ALA A 309 29.84 16.53 -1.25
CA ALA A 309 29.55 15.11 -1.06
C ALA A 309 29.95 14.63 0.35
N SER A 310 31.05 15.14 0.92
CA SER A 310 31.46 14.85 2.30
C SER A 310 30.46 15.35 3.34
N LEU A 311 29.71 16.40 3.01
CA LEU A 311 28.61 16.94 3.82
C LEU A 311 27.27 16.23 3.52
N GLY A 312 27.26 15.22 2.65
CA GLY A 312 26.04 14.51 2.24
C GLY A 312 25.15 15.31 1.29
N LEU A 313 25.69 16.35 0.65
CA LEU A 313 25.00 17.20 -0.31
C LEU A 313 25.38 16.81 -1.75
N THR A 314 24.48 17.04 -2.69
CA THR A 314 24.71 16.85 -4.13
C THR A 314 24.64 18.18 -4.86
N VAL A 315 25.42 18.32 -5.93
CA VAL A 315 25.48 19.57 -6.70
C VAL A 315 25.38 19.29 -8.20
N ASP A 316 24.49 20.02 -8.87
CA ASP A 316 24.31 20.03 -10.32
C ASP A 316 24.96 21.29 -10.89
N ILE A 317 25.98 21.14 -11.73
CA ILE A 317 26.78 22.24 -12.25
C ILE A 317 26.45 22.45 -13.73
N LYS A 318 26.09 23.69 -14.09
CA LYS A 318 25.80 24.09 -15.47
C LYS A 318 26.60 25.32 -15.86
N THR A 319 27.20 25.27 -17.05
CA THR A 319 27.91 26.40 -17.65
C THR A 319 27.05 27.01 -18.76
N SER A 320 26.81 28.31 -18.68
CA SER A 320 26.12 29.08 -19.73
C SER A 320 27.03 29.31 -20.93
N VAL A 321 26.43 29.66 -22.07
CA VAL A 321 27.12 29.97 -23.33
C VAL A 321 28.10 31.15 -23.16
N ASP A 322 27.81 32.06 -22.22
CA ASP A 322 28.66 33.22 -21.89
C ASP A 322 29.82 32.89 -20.93
N GLY A 323 30.07 31.61 -20.65
CA GLY A 323 31.17 31.15 -19.79
C GLY A 323 30.92 31.24 -18.28
N GLN A 324 29.72 31.65 -17.85
CA GLN A 324 29.35 31.63 -16.44
C GLN A 324 28.96 30.23 -15.98
N THR A 325 29.53 29.75 -14.88
CA THR A 325 29.20 28.45 -14.29
C THR A 325 28.42 28.63 -12.99
N TRP A 326 27.28 27.94 -12.91
CA TRP A 326 26.37 27.94 -11.78
C TRP A 326 26.24 26.54 -11.19
N ALA A 327 26.30 26.47 -9.86
CA ALA A 327 26.06 25.26 -9.08
C ALA A 327 24.67 25.32 -8.45
N ARG A 328 23.88 24.24 -8.57
CA ARG A 328 22.59 24.07 -7.88
C ARG A 328 22.73 22.96 -6.84
N LEU A 329 22.44 23.30 -5.59
CA LEU A 329 22.56 22.38 -4.45
C LEU A 329 21.27 21.58 -4.27
N ALA A 330 21.40 20.28 -3.97
CA ALA A 330 20.30 19.39 -3.62
C ALA A 330 20.71 18.45 -2.48
N GLY A 331 19.86 18.29 -1.47
CA GLY A 331 20.15 17.50 -0.27
C GLY A 331 19.51 18.10 0.99
N ASN A 332 19.72 17.48 2.14
CA ASN A 332 19.29 18.05 3.42
C ASN A 332 20.30 19.12 3.88
N THR A 333 19.85 20.37 3.97
CA THR A 333 20.68 21.53 4.34
C THR A 333 20.51 21.96 5.81
N GLU A 334 19.73 21.21 6.59
CA GLU A 334 19.48 21.45 8.00
C GLU A 334 20.77 21.34 8.83
N GLY A 335 21.12 22.40 9.56
CA GLY A 335 22.37 22.50 10.33
C GLY A 335 23.60 22.95 9.55
N LEU A 336 23.50 23.14 8.23
CA LEU A 336 24.59 23.54 7.35
C LEU A 336 24.47 24.98 6.81
N GLN A 337 23.51 25.76 7.32
CA GLN A 337 23.19 27.10 6.81
C GLN A 337 24.39 28.04 6.80
N ALA A 338 25.24 28.00 7.82
CA ALA A 338 26.45 28.82 7.90
C ALA A 338 27.46 28.45 6.79
N VAL A 339 27.69 27.14 6.57
CA VAL A 339 28.61 26.63 5.53
C VAL A 339 28.08 26.95 4.13
N ILE A 340 26.78 26.75 3.90
CA ILE A 340 26.12 27.01 2.60
C ILE A 340 26.21 28.49 2.25
N THR A 341 26.00 29.38 3.23
CA THR A 341 26.14 30.82 3.05
C THR A 341 27.60 31.20 2.76
N GLN A 342 28.56 30.60 3.47
CA GLN A 342 29.99 30.87 3.28
C GLN A 342 30.53 30.34 1.93
N LEU A 343 29.93 29.28 1.39
CA LEU A 343 30.19 28.78 0.03
C LEU A 343 29.50 29.63 -1.06
N GLY A 344 28.73 30.65 -0.70
CA GLY A 344 28.11 31.60 -1.64
C GLY A 344 26.83 31.10 -2.31
N PHE A 345 26.10 30.17 -1.71
CA PHE A 345 24.78 29.75 -2.20
C PHE A 345 23.68 30.71 -1.76
N GLU A 346 22.86 31.12 -2.71
CA GLU A 346 21.69 31.98 -2.51
C GLU A 346 20.41 31.26 -2.94
N GLU A 347 19.29 31.56 -2.29
CA GLU A 347 18.00 31.01 -2.69
C GLU A 347 17.39 31.81 -3.86
N LYS A 348 17.15 31.15 -4.99
CA LYS A 348 16.45 31.71 -6.16
C LYS A 348 15.35 30.76 -6.61
N LYS A 349 14.09 31.24 -6.56
CA LYS A 349 12.89 30.48 -6.95
C LYS A 349 12.80 29.10 -6.27
N GLY A 350 13.08 29.05 -4.97
CA GLY A 350 13.04 27.81 -4.17
C GLY A 350 14.20 26.84 -4.42
N MET A 351 15.29 27.29 -5.06
CA MET A 351 16.49 26.50 -5.29
C MET A 351 17.71 27.24 -4.74
N LEU A 352 18.62 26.52 -4.08
CA LEU A 352 19.91 27.05 -3.64
C LEU A 352 20.92 27.00 -4.77
N VAL A 353 21.44 28.15 -5.18
CA VAL A 353 22.35 28.31 -6.32
C VAL A 353 23.56 29.19 -5.99
N ALA A 354 24.74 28.83 -6.47
CA ALA A 354 25.98 29.60 -6.30
C ALA A 354 26.67 29.84 -7.64
N ASN A 355 27.28 31.03 -7.82
CA ASN A 355 28.15 31.27 -8.98
C ASN A 355 29.55 30.73 -8.68
N ILE A 356 29.98 29.74 -9.44
CA ILE A 356 31.28 29.09 -9.27
C ILE A 356 32.18 29.25 -10.51
N SER A 357 31.97 30.32 -11.27
CA SER A 357 32.74 30.58 -12.50
C SER A 357 34.25 30.69 -12.24
N HIS A 358 34.64 31.09 -11.02
CA HIS A 358 36.05 31.14 -10.60
C HIS A 358 36.71 29.76 -10.43
N LEU A 359 35.90 28.69 -10.27
CA LEU A 359 36.37 27.30 -10.17
C LEU A 359 36.37 26.58 -11.52
N ALA A 360 35.77 27.18 -12.56
CA ALA A 360 35.84 26.66 -13.92
C ALA A 360 37.25 26.83 -14.49
N LEU A 361 37.79 25.78 -15.11
CA LEU A 361 39.08 25.84 -15.79
C LEU A 361 39.06 26.99 -16.80
N LYS A 362 39.94 27.99 -16.63
CA LYS A 362 40.23 28.96 -17.68
C LYS A 362 40.81 28.18 -18.85
N THR A 363 40.02 27.97 -19.91
CA THR A 363 40.60 27.71 -21.23
C THR A 363 41.36 28.97 -21.62
N ILE A 364 42.68 28.93 -21.45
CA ILE A 364 43.57 29.94 -22.02
C ILE A 364 43.44 29.78 -23.54
N PRO A 365 43.01 30.81 -24.31
CA PRO A 365 43.13 30.75 -25.74
C PRO A 365 44.63 30.84 -26.10
N LEU A 366 45.05 29.98 -27.03
CA LEU A 366 46.42 29.80 -27.55
C LEU A 366 47.32 31.04 -27.56
#